data_AF-A0A3S1CA06-F1
#
_entry.id   AF-A0A3S1CA06-F1
#
_cell.length_a   1.000
_cell.length_b   1.000
_cell.length_c   1.000
_cell.angle_alpha   90.00
_cell.angle_beta   90.00
_cell.angle_gamma   90.00
#
_symmetry.space_group_name_H-M   'P 1'
#
loop_
_entity.id
_entity.type
_entity.pdbx_description
1 polymer ?
#
loop_
_entity_poly.entity_id
_entity_poly.type
_entity_poly.pdbx_seq_one_letter_code
_entity_poly.pdbx_strand_id
1 'polypeptide(L)' 'MPFQKNHEYRWEPENEIPLDKSPICLKGRIGQKQALNDVPGWQDKVRDYIDELINKKPS' A
#
# COMPACT_ATOMS: atom_id res chain seq x y z
N MET A 1 -15.93 -25.01 -0.84
CA MET A 1 -15.30 -25.07 -2.17
C MET A 1 -13.79 -24.96 -2.00
N PRO A 2 -12.97 -25.81 -2.63
CA PRO A 2 -11.52 -25.69 -2.55
C PRO A 2 -11.01 -24.49 -3.35
N PHE A 3 -10.00 -23.79 -2.83
CA PHE A 3 -9.35 -22.66 -3.50
C PHE A 3 -8.65 -23.13 -4.79
N GLN A 4 -8.99 -22.51 -5.93
CA GLN A 4 -8.36 -22.78 -7.23
C GLN A 4 -7.39 -21.65 -7.57
N LYS A 5 -6.09 -21.96 -7.60
CA LYS A 5 -5.01 -20.99 -7.82
C LYS A 5 -5.07 -20.28 -9.18
N ASN A 6 -5.70 -20.88 -10.19
CA ASN A 6 -5.78 -20.37 -11.57
C ASN A 6 -7.24 -20.21 -12.02
N HIS A 7 -8.07 -19.56 -11.21
CA HIS A 7 -9.46 -19.29 -11.56
C HIS A 7 -9.56 -18.07 -12.50
N GLU A 8 -10.47 -18.10 -13.47
CA GLU A 8 -10.64 -17.04 -14.48
C GLU A 8 -10.97 -15.67 -13.87
N TYR A 9 -11.69 -15.66 -12.75
CA TYR A 9 -12.00 -14.45 -11.98
C TYR A 9 -10.96 -14.12 -10.91
N ARG A 10 -9.73 -14.62 -11.04
CA ARG A 10 -8.66 -14.29 -10.09
C ARG A 10 -8.31 -12.82 -10.27
N TRP A 11 -8.46 -12.07 -9.19
CA TRP A 11 -7.98 -10.69 -9.12
C TRP A 11 -6.45 -10.70 -9.29
N GLU A 12 -5.97 -10.14 -10.39
CA GLU A 12 -4.57 -9.85 -10.58
C GLU A 12 -4.26 -8.50 -9.89
N PRO A 13 -3.18 -8.41 -9.09
CA PRO A 13 -2.79 -7.14 -8.52
C PRO A 13 -2.43 -6.17 -9.65
N GLU A 14 -3.07 -5.00 -9.65
CA GLU A 14 -2.89 -3.94 -10.65
C GLU A 14 -1.50 -3.29 -10.58
N ASN A 15 -0.80 -3.44 -9.46
CA ASN A 15 0.55 -2.89 -9.25
C ASN A 15 1.64 -3.93 -9.53
N GLU A 16 2.55 -3.57 -10.45
CA GLU A 16 3.71 -4.36 -10.87
C GLU A 16 4.81 -4.46 -9.79
N ILE A 17 4.78 -3.61 -8.77
CA ILE A 17 5.83 -3.54 -7.75
C ILE A 17 5.53 -4.52 -6.60
N PRO A 18 6.41 -5.49 -6.31
CA PRO A 18 6.22 -6.41 -5.20
C PRO A 18 6.28 -5.67 -3.87
N LEU A 19 5.23 -5.82 -3.06
CA LEU A 19 5.16 -5.27 -1.70
C LEU A 19 6.00 -6.12 -0.73
N ASP A 20 6.52 -5.49 0.32
CA ASP A 20 7.22 -6.19 1.39
C ASP A 20 6.27 -7.16 2.11
N LYS A 21 6.81 -8.30 2.55
CA LYS A 21 6.06 -9.31 3.33
C LYS A 21 5.67 -8.79 4.71
N SER A 22 6.45 -7.86 5.25
CA SER A 22 6.23 -7.29 6.58
C SER A 22 5.50 -5.95 6.48
N PRO A 23 4.38 -5.76 7.18
CA PRO A 23 3.64 -4.50 7.13
C PRO A 23 4.37 -3.37 7.86
N ILE A 24 4.30 -2.16 7.29
CA ILE A 24 4.74 -0.94 7.97
C ILE A 24 3.61 -0.46 8.88
N CYS A 25 3.72 -0.74 10.18
CA CYS A 25 2.72 -0.36 11.18
C CYS A 25 2.91 1.10 11.65
N LEU A 26 2.28 2.05 10.95
CA LEU A 26 2.33 3.47 11.30
C LEU A 26 1.13 3.88 12.15
N LYS A 27 1.39 4.50 13.31
CA LYS A 27 0.34 5.14 14.13
C LYS A 27 0.15 6.58 13.63
N GLY A 28 -0.93 6.80 12.89
CA GLY A 28 -1.34 8.15 12.48
C GLY A 28 -1.88 8.98 13.65
N ARG A 29 -1.97 10.29 13.43
CA ARG A 29 -2.70 11.23 14.30
C ARG A 29 -4.21 10.98 14.21
N ILE A 30 -4.94 11.48 15.20
CA ILE A 30 -6.41 11.39 15.26
C ILE A 30 -6.99 11.93 13.94
N GLY A 31 -7.89 11.15 13.31
CA GLY A 31 -8.56 11.51 12.06
C GLY A 31 -7.79 11.20 10.76
N GLN A 32 -6.48 10.97 10.80
CA GLN A 32 -5.69 10.71 9.58
C GLN A 32 -6.11 9.43 8.85
N LYS A 33 -6.44 8.37 9.58
CA LYS A 33 -6.94 7.12 8.99
C LYS A 33 -8.24 7.33 8.20
N GLN A 34 -9.11 8.17 8.71
CA GLN A 34 -10.41 8.43 8.10
C GLN A 34 -10.24 9.28 6.84
N ALA A 35 -9.43 10.34 6.93
CA ALA A 35 -9.06 11.17 5.78
C ALA A 35 -8.32 10.38 4.68
N LEU A 36 -7.50 9.39 5.03
CA LEU A 36 -6.82 8.53 4.04
C LEU A 36 -7.82 7.64 3.29
N ASN A 37 -8.84 7.10 3.98
CA ASN A 37 -9.87 6.28 3.33
C ASN A 37 -10.67 7.04 2.27
N ASP A 38 -10.83 8.35 2.44
CA ASP A 38 -11.54 9.21 1.48
C ASP A 38 -10.72 9.48 0.20
N VAL A 39 -9.42 9.18 0.21
CA VAL A 39 -8.52 9.42 -0.93
C VAL A 39 -8.39 8.15 -1.78
N PRO A 40 -8.76 8.17 -3.08
CA PRO A 40 -8.58 7.02 -3.95
C PRO A 40 -7.08 6.74 -4.16
N GLY A 41 -6.70 5.46 -4.05
CA GLY A 41 -5.32 5.02 -4.19
C GLY A 41 -4.36 5.57 -3.13
N TRP A 42 -4.86 5.91 -1.93
CA TRP A 42 -4.05 6.54 -0.89
C TRP A 42 -2.83 5.71 -0.46
N GLN A 43 -2.93 4.39 -0.54
CA GLN A 43 -1.85 3.50 -0.12
C GLN A 43 -0.61 3.66 -1.00
N ASP A 44 -0.79 3.77 -2.32
CA ASP A 44 0.33 3.94 -3.27
C ASP A 44 0.94 5.33 -3.12
N LYS A 45 0.11 6.37 -2.99
CA LYS A 45 0.58 7.73 -2.70
C LYS A 45 1.43 7.78 -1.42
N VAL A 46 1.00 7.09 -0.36
CA VAL A 46 1.77 7.02 0.89
C VAL A 46 3.09 6.28 0.69
N ARG A 47 3.14 5.25 -0.15
CA ARG A 47 4.39 4.56 -0.50
C ARG A 47 5.35 5.50 -1.24
N ASP A 48 4.86 6.23 -2.24
CA ASP A 48 5.66 7.22 -2.98
C ASP A 48 6.24 8.29 -2.04
N TYR A 49 5.42 8.79 -1.09
CA TYR A 49 5.91 9.73 -0.07
C TYR A 49 6.97 9.13 0.85
N ILE A 50 6.84 7.85 1.23
CA ILE A 50 7.86 7.15 2.02
C ILE A 50 9.16 7.05 1.23
N ASP A 51 9.09 6.69 -0.07
CA ASP A 51 10.26 6.61 -0.94
C ASP A 51 10.95 7.97 -1.10
N GLU A 52 10.17 9.05 -1.28
CA GLU A 52 10.70 10.42 -1.29
C GLU A 52 11.38 10.79 0.04
N LEU A 53 10.78 10.43 1.18
CA LEU A 53 11.33 10.70 2.51
C LEU A 53 12.65 9.94 2.73
N ILE A 54 12.76 8.70 2.25
CA ILE A 54 13.99 7.92 2.31
C ILE A 54 15.06 8.55 1.42
N ASN A 55 14.71 8.95 0.19
CA ASN A 55 15.65 9.58 -0.75
C ASN A 55 16.13 10.97 -0.29
N LYS A 56 15.33 11.68 0.51
CA LYS A 56 15.69 12.99 1.09
C LYS A 56 16.59 12.90 2.32
N LYS A 57 16.92 11.71 2.84
CA LYS A 57 17.92 11.61 3.92
C LYS A 57 19.27 12.13 3.42
N PRO A 58 19.81 13.24 3.96
CA PRO A 58 21.24 13.51 3.76
C PRO A 58 22.02 12.37 4.45
N SER A 59 23.01 11.83 3.74
CA SER A 59 23.93 10.82 4.26
C SER A 59 24.66 11.29 5.51
#